data_AF-A0A378MWN6-F1
#
_entry.id   AF-A0A378MWN6-F1
#
_cell.length_a   1.000
_cell.length_b   1.000
_cell.length_c   1.000
_cell.angle_alpha   90.00
_cell.angle_beta   90.00
_cell.angle_gamma   90.00
#
_symmetry.space_group_name_H-M   'P 1'
#
loop_
_entity.id
_entity.type
_entity.pdbx_description
1 polymer ?
#
loop_
_entity_poly.entity_id
_entity_poly.type
_entity_poly.pdbx_seq_one_letter_code
_entity_poly.pdbx_strand_id
1 'polypeptide(L)' 'MQFSKMHGLGNDFMVVDGVTQNVYLTEEMIRTLSDRHRGIGFDNFYWLNRLTTLN' A
#
# COMPACT_ATOMS: atom_id res chain seq x y z
N MET A 1 -1.68 9.62 -5.87
CA MET A 1 -1.64 8.84 -4.62
C MET A 1 -0.25 8.97 -4.05
N GLN A 2 -0.12 9.53 -2.85
CA GLN A 2 1.15 9.56 -2.13
C GLN A 2 1.32 8.26 -1.35
N PHE A 3 2.54 7.74 -1.34
CA PHE A 3 2.90 6.52 -0.65
C PHE A 3 4.32 6.61 -0.09
N SER A 4 4.62 5.76 0.88
CA SER A 4 5.97 5.53 1.38
C SER A 4 6.42 4.13 0.99
N LYS A 5 7.63 4.00 0.45
CA LYS A 5 8.29 2.70 0.26
C LYS A 5 9.26 2.48 1.42
N MET A 6 9.06 1.38 2.13
CA MET A 6 9.89 0.99 3.28
C MET A 6 10.55 -0.35 2.99
N HIS A 7 11.73 -0.57 3.57
CA HIS A 7 12.46 -1.83 3.48
C HIS A 7 12.87 -2.29 4.87
N GLY A 8 12.71 -3.58 5.18
CA GLY A 8 13.10 -4.15 6.46
C GLY A 8 13.07 -5.67 6.46
N LEU A 9 14.07 -6.28 7.10
CA LEU A 9 14.23 -7.76 7.18
C LEU A 9 14.16 -8.45 5.80
N GLY A 10 14.66 -7.80 4.75
CA GLY A 10 14.64 -8.32 3.39
C GLY A 10 13.31 -8.17 2.65
N ASN A 11 12.29 -7.55 3.26
CA ASN A 11 11.00 -7.29 2.63
C ASN A 11 10.84 -5.82 2.25
N ASP A 12 10.20 -5.61 1.11
CA ASP A 12 9.75 -4.31 0.65
C ASP A 12 8.26 -4.09 0.96
N PHE A 13 7.94 -2.90 1.43
CA PHE A 13 6.59 -2.49 1.80
C PHE A 13 6.19 -1.23 1.06
N MET A 14 4.95 -1.21 0.56
CA MET A 14 4.29 0.02 0.11
C MET A 14 3.22 0.39 1.14
N VAL A 15 3.29 1.62 1.66
CA VAL A 15 2.36 2.13 2.66
C VAL A 15 1.58 3.30 2.07
N VAL A 16 0.25 3.25 2.14
CA VAL A 16 -0.64 4.33 1.73
C VAL A 16 -1.49 4.79 2.92
N ASP A 17 -1.45 6.09 3.17
CA ASP A 17 -2.29 6.74 4.17
C ASP A 17 -3.70 7.00 3.60
N GLY A 18 -4.65 6.14 3.95
CA GLY A 18 -6.07 6.31 3.65
C GLY A 18 -6.84 7.15 4.66
N VAL A 19 -6.18 7.65 5.71
CA VAL A 19 -6.79 8.53 6.71
C VAL A 19 -6.85 9.96 6.19
N THR A 20 -5.77 10.40 5.53
CA THR A 20 -5.64 11.76 4.99
C THR A 20 -5.93 11.83 3.49
N GLN A 21 -5.82 10.71 2.77
CA GLN A 21 -6.05 10.64 1.33
C GLN A 21 -7.30 9.82 1.02
N ASN A 22 -8.19 10.36 0.19
CA ASN A 22 -9.30 9.59 -0.38
C ASN A 22 -8.79 8.76 -1.57
N VAL A 23 -8.24 7.59 -1.27
CA VAL A 23 -7.68 6.66 -2.27
C VAL A 23 -8.36 5.31 -2.11
N TYR A 24 -8.84 4.78 -3.23
CA TYR A 24 -9.37 3.43 -3.33
C TYR A 24 -8.48 2.64 -4.28
N LEU A 25 -7.92 1.53 -3.81
CA LEU A 25 -7.11 0.62 -4.60
C LEU A 25 -7.81 -0.73 -4.68
N THR A 26 -7.97 -1.25 -5.89
CA THR A 26 -8.41 -2.63 -6.10
C THR A 26 -7.21 -3.58 -5.99
N GLU A 27 -7.49 -4.87 -5.78
CA GLU A 27 -6.44 -5.90 -5.76
C GLU A 27 -5.65 -5.96 -7.08
N GLU A 28 -6.30 -5.72 -8.22
CA GLU A 28 -5.65 -5.68 -9.53
C GLU A 28 -4.67 -4.51 -9.65
N MET A 29 -5.07 -3.34 -9.13
CA MET A 29 -4.17 -2.18 -9.05
C MET A 29 -2.98 -2.49 -8.15
N ILE A 30 -3.20 -3.09 -6.98
CA ILE A 30 -2.13 -3.47 -6.05
C ILE A 30 -1.16 -4.46 -6.72
N ARG A 31 -1.67 -5.47 -7.43
CA ARG A 31 -0.86 -6.43 -8.19
C ARG A 31 -0.04 -5.76 -9.31
N THR A 32 -0.62 -4.80 -10.00
CA THR A 32 0.09 -4.04 -11.04
C THR A 32 1.21 -3.19 -10.41
N LEU A 33 0.92 -2.55 -9.27
CA LEU A 33 1.90 -1.75 -8.53
C LEU A 33 3.01 -2.61 -7.91
N SER A 34 2.76 -3.89 -7.61
CA SER A 34 3.78 -4.78 -7.03
C SER A 34 4.80 -5.31 -8.05
N ASP A 35 4.55 -5.15 -9.36
CA ASP A 35 5.52 -5.53 -10.41
C ASP A 35 6.82 -4.70 -10.27
N ARG A 36 7.97 -5.38 -10.21
CA ARG A 36 9.29 -4.73 -10.00
C ARG A 36 9.87 -4.05 -11.25
N HIS A 37 9.33 -4.32 -12.42
CA HIS A 37 9.77 -3.76 -13.70
C HIS A 37 8.82 -2.67 -14.22
N ARG A 38 7.53 -2.78 -13.90
CA ARG A 38 6.47 -1.91 -14.43
C ARG A 38 5.73 -1.11 -13.36
N GLY A 39 5.89 -1.48 -12.09
CA GLY A 39 5.25 -0.85 -10.94
C GLY A 39 6.26 -0.28 -9.95
N ILE A 40 5.82 -0.15 -8.70
CA ILE A 40 6.62 0.33 -7.57
C ILE A 40 7.55 -0.79 -7.06
N GLY A 41 7.10 -2.05 -7.16
CA GLY A 41 7.83 -3.21 -6.66
C GLY A 41 7.78 -3.30 -5.14
N PHE A 42 7.03 -4.25 -4.58
CA PHE A 42 6.98 -4.51 -3.15
C PHE A 42 6.48 -5.92 -2.88
N ASP A 43 6.77 -6.44 -1.70
CA ASP A 43 6.33 -7.77 -1.27
C ASP A 43 4.99 -7.67 -0.51
N ASN A 44 4.79 -6.58 0.24
CA ASN A 44 3.58 -6.35 1.03
C ASN A 44 3.02 -4.93 0.86
N PHE A 45 1.70 -4.83 0.95
CA PHE A 45 0.97 -3.57 0.90
C PHE A 45 0.26 -3.30 2.23
N TYR A 46 0.43 -2.10 2.77
CA TYR A 46 -0.28 -1.62 3.96
C TYR A 46 -1.14 -0.41 3.63
N TRP A 47 -2.44 -0.54 3.91
CA TRP A 47 -3.39 0.56 3.87
C TRP A 47 -3.70 1.01 5.29
N LEU A 48 -3.26 2.22 5.63
CA LEU A 48 -3.63 2.86 6.89
C LEU A 48 -5.07 3.38 6.78
N ASN A 49 -5.96 2.80 7.58
CA ASN A 49 -7.30 3.30 7.77
C ASN A 49 -7.55 3.61 9.25
N ARG A 50 -8.57 4.42 9.56
CA ARG A 50 -9.05 4.54 10.93
C ARG A 50 -9.80 3.26 11.27
N LEU A 51 -9.41 2.62 12.37
CA LEU A 51 -10.24 1.59 12.99
C LEU A 51 -11.58 2.23 13.34
N THR A 52 -12.65 1.85 12.66
CA THR A 52 -14.00 2.08 13.18
C THR A 52 -14.25 0.98 14.19
N THR A 53 -14.41 1.33 15.47
CA THR A 53 -14.95 0.40 16.46
C THR A 53 -16.33 -0.02 15.96
N LEU A 54 -16.44 -1.26 15.49
CA LEU A 54 -17.74 -1.90 15.29
C LEU A 54 -18.29 -2.16 16.70
N ASN A 55 -19.39 -1.50 17.04
CA ASN A 55 -20.20 -1.84 18.22
C ASN A 55 -20.86 -3.20 18.02
#